data_AF-W9ZAK2-F1
#
_entry.id   AF-W9ZAK2-F1
#
_cell.length_a   1.000
_cell.length_b   1.000
_cell.length_c   1.000
_cell.angle_alpha   90.00
_cell.angle_beta   90.00
_cell.angle_gamma   90.00
#
_symmetry.space_group_name_H-M   'P 1'
#
loop_
_entity.id
_entity.type
_entity.pdbx_description
1 polymer ?
#
loop_
_entity_poly.entity_id
_entity_poly.type
_entity_poly.pdbx_seq_one_letter_code
_entity_poly.pdbx_strand_id
1 'polypeptide(L)'
;MSGENYNEPLRSTLKSRVSKAKSQSTAAQWNMAQYHKLGIALKKDPEASIVDLLSRSYPKQLKSLKDSSSSRCTQNAHLPTGDARSRLVATEPCTILRNLSTEVQELLNSGSLSEALLEVLNQGDILFQTACVMVLKIGESIVVKMTQADTLTEYHSLCYLQQHLPTFPAPRPHGLLQLNGYNFLFMAFIPGIDLEKAWPQLGDDEKQAVSGDLDELFSLLRSIPFSNGTPFGGVGGEGCKDIRRHLRMSPESIYDEEAFQDFVVSGTRSASPLYTNLLRSLMPPTSAKCVFTHGDIRPANIMVKKDLEGKWKVAAIIDWEASGFYPEYWESFKMTNNLTPRDESDWYMYLPAGISLRQYPVQWLVDRVWDPLMINS
;
A
#
# COMPACT_ATOMS: atom_id res chain seq x y z
N MET A 1 -51.29 -57.59 -24.75
CA MET A 1 -50.53 -58.73 -24.20
C MET A 1 -49.08 -58.55 -24.59
N SER A 2 -48.19 -58.59 -23.59
CA SER A 2 -46.72 -58.79 -23.65
C SER A 2 -45.90 -57.83 -24.54
N GLY A 3 -44.94 -57.05 -24.06
CA GLY A 3 -44.27 -57.02 -22.76
C GLY A 3 -42.80 -56.61 -22.98
N GLU A 4 -42.34 -55.63 -22.20
CA GLU A 4 -40.98 -55.43 -21.65
C GLU A 4 -39.76 -55.37 -22.60
N ASN A 5 -38.67 -54.65 -22.36
CA ASN A 5 -38.18 -53.73 -21.33
C ASN A 5 -36.91 -53.08 -21.94
N TYR A 6 -36.49 -51.91 -21.46
CA TYR A 6 -35.14 -51.64 -20.94
C TYR A 6 -34.77 -50.16 -20.97
N ASN A 7 -34.49 -49.67 -19.75
CA ASN A 7 -33.63 -48.56 -19.36
C ASN A 7 -34.21 -47.15 -19.32
N GLU A 8 -35.00 -46.91 -18.27
CA GLU A 8 -34.83 -45.69 -17.46
C GLU A 8 -33.41 -45.60 -16.88
N PRO A 9 -32.97 -44.37 -16.58
CA PRO A 9 -32.43 -44.11 -15.26
C PRO A 9 -33.24 -43.01 -14.54
N LEU A 10 -34.04 -43.44 -13.58
CA LEU A 10 -34.28 -42.72 -12.33
C LEU A 10 -32.92 -42.38 -11.69
N ARG A 11 -32.56 -41.10 -11.60
CA ARG A 11 -32.04 -40.52 -10.34
C ARG A 11 -31.78 -39.02 -10.41
N SER A 12 -32.58 -38.36 -9.56
CA SER A 12 -32.26 -37.17 -8.79
C SER A 12 -31.77 -35.96 -9.56
N THR A 13 -32.71 -35.03 -9.75
CA THR A 13 -32.44 -33.62 -9.44
C THR A 13 -31.90 -33.51 -8.01
N LEU A 14 -30.60 -33.75 -7.84
CA LEU A 14 -29.85 -33.20 -6.73
C LEU A 14 -29.84 -31.69 -6.98
N LYS A 15 -30.87 -31.01 -6.45
CA LYS A 15 -30.67 -29.65 -5.96
C LYS A 15 -29.52 -29.77 -4.97
N SER A 16 -28.29 -29.55 -5.41
CA SER A 16 -27.21 -29.24 -4.49
C SER A 16 -27.57 -27.90 -3.88
N ARG A 17 -28.37 -27.94 -2.81
CA ARG A 17 -28.30 -26.95 -1.74
C ARG A 17 -26.92 -27.13 -1.12
N VAL A 18 -25.88 -26.74 -1.86
CA VAL A 18 -24.73 -26.14 -1.20
C VAL A 18 -25.33 -24.84 -0.69
N SER A 19 -25.67 -24.82 0.60
CA SER A 19 -25.82 -23.55 1.28
C SER A 19 -24.56 -22.79 0.92
N LYS A 20 -24.67 -21.68 0.19
CA LYS A 20 -23.56 -20.73 0.09
C LYS A 20 -23.23 -20.45 1.55
N ALA A 21 -22.14 -21.03 2.04
CA ALA A 21 -21.62 -20.73 3.35
C ALA A 21 -21.57 -19.21 3.42
N LYS A 22 -21.90 -18.61 4.56
CA LYS A 22 -21.88 -17.15 4.76
C LYS A 22 -20.44 -16.62 4.62
N SER A 23 -19.88 -16.67 3.42
CA SER A 23 -18.50 -16.32 3.07
C SER A 23 -18.22 -14.84 3.29
N GLN A 24 -19.27 -14.05 3.49
CA GLN A 24 -19.22 -12.63 3.80
C GLN A 24 -19.63 -12.28 5.24
N SER A 25 -19.88 -13.25 6.13
CA SER A 25 -20.18 -12.90 7.54
C SER A 25 -18.94 -12.36 8.25
N THR A 26 -19.12 -11.43 9.19
CA THR A 26 -18.05 -10.88 10.03
C THR A 26 -17.24 -11.98 10.72
N ALA A 27 -17.92 -13.04 11.21
CA ALA A 27 -17.27 -14.22 11.76
C ALA A 27 -16.43 -15.00 10.73
N ALA A 28 -16.88 -15.10 9.48
CA ALA A 28 -16.13 -15.76 8.41
C ALA A 28 -14.90 -14.94 7.98
N GLN A 29 -15.04 -13.63 7.81
CA GLN A 29 -13.93 -12.72 7.50
C GLN A 29 -12.88 -12.70 8.62
N TRP A 30 -13.32 -12.65 9.88
CA TRP A 30 -12.43 -12.71 11.02
C TRP A 30 -11.70 -14.05 11.12
N ASN A 31 -12.38 -15.18 10.87
CA ASN A 31 -11.73 -16.49 10.78
C ASN A 31 -10.68 -16.55 9.67
N MET A 32 -10.91 -15.92 8.52
CA MET A 32 -9.92 -15.84 7.45
C MET A 32 -8.68 -15.05 7.87
N ALA A 33 -8.85 -13.97 8.64
CA ALA A 33 -7.73 -13.22 9.20
C ALA A 33 -6.93 -14.04 10.23
N GLN A 34 -7.61 -14.80 11.10
CA GLN A 34 -6.94 -15.71 12.05
C GLN A 34 -6.21 -16.85 11.32
N TYR A 35 -6.81 -17.40 10.27
CA TYR A 35 -6.17 -18.39 9.40
C TYR A 35 -4.88 -17.86 8.76
N HIS A 36 -4.89 -16.61 8.29
CA HIS A 36 -3.68 -15.99 7.73
C HIS A 36 -2.57 -15.83 8.78
N LYS A 37 -2.91 -15.40 10.00
CA LYS A 37 -1.96 -15.29 11.12
C LYS A 37 -1.37 -16.65 11.51
N LEU A 38 -2.20 -17.68 11.60
CA LEU A 38 -1.75 -19.05 11.82
C LEU A 38 -0.82 -19.51 10.70
N GLY A 39 -1.14 -19.20 9.45
CA GLY A 39 -0.30 -19.52 8.30
C GLY A 39 1.06 -18.84 8.35
N ILE A 40 1.15 -17.59 8.83
CA ILE A 40 2.43 -16.91 9.05
C ILE A 40 3.22 -17.58 10.19
N ALA A 41 2.56 -17.87 11.31
CA ALA A 41 3.21 -18.47 12.47
C ALA A 41 3.74 -19.89 12.18
N LEU A 42 2.94 -20.75 11.55
CA LEU A 42 3.35 -22.11 11.16
C LEU A 42 4.41 -22.13 10.05
N LYS A 43 4.50 -21.08 9.23
CA LYS A 43 5.60 -20.93 8.27
C LYS A 43 6.92 -20.56 8.96
N LYS A 44 6.85 -19.88 10.11
CA LYS A 44 8.01 -19.51 10.93
C LYS A 44 8.45 -20.66 11.84
N ASP A 45 7.50 -21.41 12.37
CA ASP A 45 7.73 -22.60 13.20
C ASP A 45 6.69 -23.68 12.84
N PRO A 46 7.04 -24.64 11.96
CA PRO A 46 6.13 -25.70 11.52
C PRO A 46 5.69 -26.66 12.63
N GLU A 47 6.42 -26.73 13.74
CA GLU A 47 6.11 -27.60 14.88
C GLU A 47 5.29 -26.88 15.96
N ALA A 48 5.01 -25.58 15.78
CA ALA A 48 4.22 -24.80 16.72
C ALA A 48 2.82 -25.38 16.93
N SER A 49 2.44 -25.53 18.20
CA SER A 49 1.10 -25.96 18.60
C SER A 49 0.04 -24.97 18.12
N ILE A 50 -0.82 -25.42 17.19
CA ILE A 50 -1.94 -24.62 16.65
C ILE A 50 -2.87 -24.13 17.78
N VAL A 51 -3.01 -24.94 18.84
CA VAL A 51 -3.84 -24.60 20.01
C VAL A 51 -3.24 -23.42 20.78
N ASP A 52 -1.92 -23.32 20.86
CA ASP A 52 -1.23 -22.23 21.53
C ASP A 52 -1.16 -20.96 20.66
N LEU A 53 -1.12 -21.13 19.33
CA LEU A 53 -1.17 -20.02 18.37
C LEU A 53 -2.56 -19.38 18.29
N LEU A 54 -3.62 -20.16 18.53
CA LEU A 54 -4.97 -19.62 18.69
C LEU A 54 -5.12 -19.05 20.10
N SER A 55 -5.48 -17.77 20.21
CA SER A 55 -5.76 -17.15 21.52
C SER A 55 -6.75 -17.98 22.33
N ARG A 56 -6.54 -18.12 23.65
CA ARG A 56 -7.51 -18.75 24.58
C ARG A 56 -8.90 -18.08 24.53
N SER A 57 -8.97 -16.84 24.05
CA SER A 57 -10.22 -16.10 23.86
C SER A 57 -10.92 -16.36 22.53
N TYR A 58 -10.27 -17.06 21.59
CA TYR A 58 -10.76 -17.31 20.23
C TYR A 58 -12.18 -17.91 20.20
N PRO A 59 -12.53 -18.95 20.99
CA PRO A 59 -13.88 -19.51 20.97
C PRO A 59 -14.95 -18.51 21.43
N LYS A 60 -14.62 -17.66 22.42
CA LYS A 60 -15.53 -16.63 22.95
C LYS A 60 -15.72 -15.51 21.93
N GLN A 61 -14.65 -15.07 21.28
CA GLN A 61 -14.69 -14.03 20.23
C GLN A 61 -15.44 -14.52 18.98
N LEU A 62 -15.18 -15.75 18.52
CA LEU A 62 -15.90 -16.33 17.39
C LEU A 62 -17.39 -16.47 17.67
N LYS A 63 -17.76 -16.85 18.91
CA LYS A 63 -19.16 -16.94 19.34
C LYS A 63 -19.82 -15.56 19.36
N SER A 64 -19.17 -14.56 19.93
CA SER A 64 -19.65 -13.16 19.91
C SER A 64 -19.85 -12.62 18.49
N LEU A 65 -18.94 -12.92 17.55
CA LEU A 65 -19.05 -12.51 16.14
C LEU A 65 -20.15 -13.23 15.36
N LYS A 66 -20.58 -14.43 15.82
CA LYS A 66 -21.73 -15.14 15.28
C LYS A 66 -23.04 -14.62 15.87
N ASP A 67 -23.02 -14.26 17.16
CA ASP A 67 -24.19 -13.84 17.95
C ASP A 67 -24.53 -12.34 17.74
N SER A 68 -23.56 -11.51 17.33
CA SER A 68 -23.74 -10.07 17.02
C SER A 68 -24.68 -9.77 15.84
N SER A 69 -25.26 -10.79 15.22
CA SER A 69 -26.34 -10.63 14.23
C SER A 69 -27.73 -10.37 14.86
N SER A 70 -27.89 -10.45 16.20
CA SER A 70 -29.21 -10.34 16.84
C SER A 70 -29.33 -9.39 18.04
N SER A 71 -28.31 -8.58 18.39
CA SER A 71 -28.44 -7.63 19.50
C SER A 71 -27.96 -6.23 19.13
N ARG A 72 -28.89 -5.41 18.62
CA ARG A 72 -28.73 -3.95 18.60
C ARG A 72 -28.90 -3.44 20.03
N CYS A 73 -27.82 -2.93 20.61
CA CYS A 73 -27.92 -1.97 21.70
C CYS A 73 -26.90 -0.84 21.49
N THR A 74 -27.48 0.35 21.42
CA THR A 74 -26.94 1.73 21.36
C THR A 74 -25.49 1.96 21.76
N GLN A 75 -24.65 2.40 20.80
CA GLN A 75 -24.08 3.77 20.74
C GLN A 75 -23.23 3.98 19.46
N ASN A 76 -23.16 5.25 19.05
CA ASN A 76 -22.56 5.87 17.86
C ASN A 76 -23.36 5.75 16.55
N ALA A 77 -23.72 6.93 16.03
CA ALA A 77 -24.54 7.12 14.84
C ALA A 77 -23.96 6.38 13.62
N HIS A 78 -24.79 5.52 13.03
CA HIS A 78 -24.83 5.08 11.63
C HIS A 78 -23.52 5.02 10.82
N LEU A 79 -22.46 4.40 11.33
CA LEU A 79 -21.38 3.92 10.45
C LEU A 79 -21.86 2.67 9.67
N PRO A 80 -21.64 2.60 8.34
CA PRO A 80 -22.00 1.43 7.56
C PRO A 80 -21.36 0.14 8.10
N THR A 81 -22.08 -0.97 7.96
CA THR A 81 -21.53 -2.29 8.34
C THR A 81 -20.28 -2.58 7.51
N GLY A 82 -19.13 -2.74 8.17
CA GLY A 82 -17.84 -2.99 7.53
C GLY A 82 -16.87 -1.81 7.55
N ASP A 83 -17.29 -0.63 8.00
CA ASP A 83 -16.41 0.53 8.22
C ASP A 83 -15.34 0.21 9.28
N ALA A 84 -14.08 0.51 8.99
CA ALA A 84 -12.98 0.21 9.90
C ALA A 84 -13.07 1.03 11.20
N ARG A 85 -13.65 2.24 11.16
CA ARG A 85 -13.84 3.12 12.33
C ARG A 85 -14.75 2.47 13.38
N SER A 86 -15.68 1.60 12.97
CA SER A 86 -16.58 0.90 13.89
C SER A 86 -15.87 -0.10 14.82
N ARG A 87 -14.58 -0.39 14.57
CA ARG A 87 -13.75 -1.30 15.38
C ARG A 87 -12.94 -0.54 16.43
N LEU A 88 -12.98 0.79 16.41
CA LEU A 88 -12.27 1.64 17.35
C LEU A 88 -13.14 1.83 18.59
N VAL A 89 -12.49 1.84 19.77
CA VAL A 89 -13.16 2.00 21.06
C VAL A 89 -12.45 3.09 21.84
N ALA A 90 -13.19 4.08 22.31
CA ALA A 90 -12.64 5.27 22.96
C ALA A 90 -11.88 4.98 24.26
N THR A 91 -12.18 3.86 24.94
CA THR A 91 -11.51 3.47 26.19
C THR A 91 -10.14 2.83 25.98
N GLU A 92 -9.78 2.48 24.74
CA GLU A 92 -8.48 1.90 24.43
C GLU A 92 -7.37 2.97 24.49
N PRO A 93 -6.14 2.61 24.90
CA PRO A 93 -5.05 3.55 25.00
C PRO A 93 -4.61 4.04 23.62
N CYS A 94 -4.60 5.36 23.43
CA CYS A 94 -4.01 6.02 22.27
C CYS A 94 -2.60 6.51 22.60
N THR A 95 -1.62 6.16 21.77
CA THR A 95 -0.20 6.51 21.95
C THR A 95 0.25 7.47 20.85
N ILE A 96 0.94 8.54 21.25
CA ILE A 96 1.63 9.43 20.32
C ILE A 96 2.98 8.79 19.95
N LEU A 97 3.11 8.31 18.72
CA LEU A 97 4.36 7.72 18.21
C LEU A 97 5.32 8.79 17.70
N ARG A 98 4.78 9.87 17.12
CA ARG A 98 5.51 11.05 16.65
C ARG A 98 4.72 12.30 16.99
N ASN A 99 5.44 13.36 17.36
CA ASN A 99 4.86 14.61 17.85
C ASN A 99 3.80 15.15 16.87
N LEU A 100 2.67 15.56 17.44
CA LEU A 100 1.60 16.19 16.70
C LEU A 100 1.94 17.66 16.46
N SER A 101 1.66 18.14 15.26
CA SER A 101 1.64 19.58 14.94
C SER A 101 0.58 20.33 15.76
N THR A 102 0.71 21.65 15.88
CA THR A 102 -0.26 22.50 16.59
C THR A 102 -1.66 22.34 16.02
N GLU A 103 -1.79 22.27 14.69
CA GLU A 103 -3.07 22.10 14.00
C GLU A 103 -3.76 20.79 14.39
N VAL A 104 -3.02 19.68 14.50
CA VAL A 104 -3.59 18.39 14.92
C VAL A 104 -3.85 18.34 16.43
N GLN A 105 -3.03 19.02 17.24
CA GLN A 105 -3.30 19.14 18.68
C GLN A 105 -4.61 19.90 18.94
N GLU A 106 -4.87 20.96 18.18
CA GLU A 106 -6.13 21.72 18.25
C GLU A 106 -7.33 20.89 17.81
N LEU A 107 -7.17 20.04 16.78
CA LEU A 107 -8.21 19.09 16.36
C LEU A 107 -8.49 18.02 17.42
N LEU A 108 -7.51 17.66 18.24
CA LEU A 108 -7.59 16.59 19.24
C LEU A 108 -7.68 17.10 20.68
N ASN A 109 -8.29 18.28 20.88
CA ASN A 109 -8.32 18.97 22.17
C ASN A 109 -9.51 18.60 23.09
N SER A 110 -10.45 17.76 22.64
CA SER A 110 -11.67 17.41 23.37
C SER A 110 -11.52 16.11 24.18
N GLY A 111 -11.70 16.18 25.51
CA GLY A 111 -11.73 14.98 26.37
C GLY A 111 -10.41 14.21 26.38
N SER A 112 -10.48 12.87 26.33
CA SER A 112 -9.28 12.03 26.17
C SER A 112 -8.82 11.97 24.71
N LEU A 113 -7.52 11.72 24.48
CA LEU A 113 -6.95 11.63 23.13
C LEU A 113 -7.68 10.60 22.24
N SER A 114 -8.09 9.48 22.83
CA SER A 114 -8.85 8.44 22.12
C SER A 114 -10.24 8.93 21.73
N GLU A 115 -10.96 9.61 22.63
CA GLU A 115 -12.28 10.18 22.35
C GLU A 115 -12.20 11.24 21.26
N ALA A 116 -11.25 12.18 21.37
CA ALA A 116 -11.01 13.23 20.38
C ALA A 116 -10.72 12.64 18.98
N LEU A 117 -9.86 11.61 18.93
CA LEU A 117 -9.52 10.93 17.68
C LEU A 117 -10.76 10.30 17.03
N LEU A 118 -11.58 9.59 17.81
CA LEU A 118 -12.80 8.96 17.28
C LEU A 118 -13.81 10.00 16.80
N GLU A 119 -13.97 11.10 17.54
CA GLU A 119 -14.83 12.21 17.15
C GLU A 119 -14.42 12.80 15.80
N VAL A 120 -13.13 13.13 15.66
CA VAL A 120 -12.55 13.65 14.41
C VAL A 120 -12.73 12.66 13.26
N LEU A 121 -12.43 11.37 13.46
CA LEU A 121 -12.56 10.35 12.42
C LEU A 121 -14.02 10.14 11.98
N ASN A 122 -14.99 10.29 12.88
CA ASN A 122 -16.40 10.16 12.55
C ASN A 122 -16.94 11.34 11.73
N GLN A 123 -16.35 12.53 11.90
CA GLN A 123 -16.69 13.73 11.14
C GLN A 123 -15.94 13.81 9.80
N GLY A 124 -14.92 12.98 9.59
CA GLY A 124 -14.09 13.00 8.40
C GLY A 124 -14.77 12.48 7.14
N ASP A 125 -14.44 13.12 6.01
CA ASP A 125 -14.86 12.69 4.67
C ASP A 125 -13.94 11.59 4.15
N ILE A 126 -14.49 10.45 3.74
CA ILE A 126 -13.69 9.36 3.16
C ILE A 126 -13.21 9.78 1.76
N LEU A 127 -11.88 9.89 1.60
CA LEU A 127 -11.25 10.14 0.30
C LEU A 127 -10.90 8.84 -0.43
N PHE A 128 -10.51 7.82 0.33
CA PHE A 128 -10.09 6.52 -0.20
C PHE A 128 -10.31 5.41 0.83
N GLN A 129 -10.70 4.22 0.36
CA GLN A 129 -10.93 3.08 1.24
C GLN A 129 -10.66 1.75 0.53
N THR A 130 -9.89 0.89 1.19
CA THR A 130 -9.71 -0.53 0.88
C THR A 130 -10.02 -1.38 2.11
N ALA A 131 -9.76 -2.69 2.05
CA ALA A 131 -9.89 -3.57 3.21
C ALA A 131 -8.86 -3.27 4.32
N CYS A 132 -7.72 -2.66 3.98
CA CYS A 132 -6.57 -2.49 4.86
C CYS A 132 -6.28 -1.02 5.22
N VAL A 133 -6.71 -0.09 4.36
CA VAL A 133 -6.40 1.35 4.47
C VAL A 133 -7.67 2.16 4.32
N MET A 134 -7.80 3.20 5.13
CA MET A 134 -8.81 4.26 4.97
C MET A 134 -8.10 5.61 5.05
N VAL A 135 -8.39 6.50 4.11
CA VAL A 135 -7.89 7.88 4.11
C VAL A 135 -9.08 8.81 4.25
N LEU A 136 -9.06 9.64 5.29
CA LEU A 136 -10.11 10.62 5.55
C LEU A 136 -9.56 12.03 5.48
N LYS A 137 -10.34 12.95 4.93
CA LYS A 137 -10.14 14.38 5.09
C LYS A 137 -10.77 14.84 6.39
N ILE A 138 -10.00 15.55 7.20
CA ILE A 138 -10.42 16.15 8.46
C ILE A 138 -10.33 17.67 8.33
N GLY A 139 -11.47 18.34 8.50
CA GLY A 139 -11.56 19.77 8.31
C GLY A 139 -11.17 20.18 6.88
N GLU A 140 -10.48 21.30 6.74
CA GLU A 140 -10.13 21.84 5.41
C GLU A 140 -8.77 21.40 4.90
N SER A 141 -7.80 21.17 5.80
CA SER A 141 -6.37 21.13 5.46
C SER A 141 -5.65 19.86 5.91
N ILE A 142 -6.31 18.94 6.62
CA ILE A 142 -5.68 17.72 7.16
C ILE A 142 -6.30 16.48 6.51
N VAL A 143 -5.46 15.48 6.27
CA VAL A 143 -5.89 14.10 6.03
C VAL A 143 -5.28 13.17 7.06
N VAL A 144 -5.99 12.09 7.34
CA VAL A 144 -5.53 11.00 8.20
C VAL A 144 -5.60 9.68 7.43
N LYS A 145 -4.45 9.01 7.30
CA LYS A 145 -4.32 7.64 6.79
C LYS A 145 -4.39 6.68 7.97
N MET A 146 -5.46 5.89 8.02
CA MET A 146 -5.72 4.85 9.01
C MET A 146 -5.40 3.48 8.41
N THR A 147 -4.47 2.74 9.01
CA THR A 147 -4.05 1.42 8.54
C THR A 147 -3.51 0.56 9.68
N GLN A 148 -3.55 -0.77 9.54
CA GLN A 148 -2.85 -1.68 10.45
C GLN A 148 -1.40 -1.97 10.02
N ALA A 149 -1.03 -1.52 8.81
CA ALA A 149 0.34 -1.61 8.32
C ALA A 149 1.24 -0.57 8.99
N ASP A 150 2.56 -0.80 8.93
CA ASP A 150 3.53 0.18 9.39
C ASP A 150 3.51 1.43 8.50
N THR A 151 3.58 2.61 9.13
CA THR A 151 3.53 3.94 8.50
C THR A 151 4.79 4.76 8.80
N LEU A 152 5.77 4.19 9.50
CA LEU A 152 6.99 4.89 9.89
C LEU A 152 7.81 5.35 8.67
N THR A 153 7.93 4.52 7.63
CA THR A 153 8.66 4.90 6.41
C THR A 153 8.04 6.08 5.71
N GLU A 154 6.70 6.12 5.62
CA GLU A 154 6.00 7.26 5.02
C GLU A 154 6.25 8.52 5.86
N TYR A 155 6.06 8.43 7.18
CA TYR A 155 6.32 9.55 8.09
C TYR A 155 7.77 10.07 7.98
N HIS A 156 8.77 9.19 8.07
CA HIS A 156 10.18 9.59 8.00
C HIS A 156 10.53 10.17 6.62
N SER A 157 9.99 9.62 5.53
CA SER A 157 10.24 10.10 4.19
C SER A 157 9.65 11.49 3.95
N LEU A 158 8.43 11.75 4.44
CA LEU A 158 7.83 13.08 4.37
C LEU A 158 8.62 14.10 5.21
N CYS A 159 9.09 13.73 6.41
CA CYS A 159 9.97 14.59 7.21
C CYS A 159 11.30 14.88 6.49
N TYR A 160 11.89 13.85 5.88
CA TYR A 160 13.15 13.95 5.16
C TYR A 160 13.03 14.87 3.94
N LEU A 161 11.94 14.76 3.17
CA LEU A 161 11.63 15.69 2.08
C LEU A 161 11.46 17.13 2.58
N GLN A 162 10.71 17.34 3.66
CA GLN A 162 10.53 18.68 4.22
C GLN A 162 11.85 19.32 4.64
N GLN A 163 12.81 18.52 5.13
CA GLN A 163 14.13 18.98 5.55
C GLN A 163 15.06 19.26 4.37
N HIS A 164 15.10 18.38 3.37
CA HIS A 164 16.08 18.43 2.28
C HIS A 164 15.58 19.16 1.03
N LEU A 165 14.28 19.14 0.76
CA LEU A 165 13.62 19.80 -0.36
C LEU A 165 12.31 20.47 0.12
N PRO A 166 12.37 21.56 0.90
CA PRO A 166 11.19 22.16 1.54
C PRO A 166 10.11 22.69 0.56
N THR A 167 10.47 22.91 -0.71
CA THR A 167 9.55 23.34 -1.78
C THR A 167 9.05 22.17 -2.62
N PHE A 168 9.50 20.95 -2.36
CA PHE A 168 9.04 19.77 -3.08
C PHE A 168 7.56 19.51 -2.78
N PRO A 169 6.72 19.28 -3.80
CA PRO A 169 5.29 19.14 -3.61
C PRO A 169 4.95 17.72 -3.10
N ALA A 170 5.01 17.55 -1.78
CA ALA A 170 4.56 16.35 -1.06
C ALA A 170 3.73 16.75 0.18
N PRO A 171 2.87 15.86 0.72
CA PRO A 171 2.14 16.14 1.95
C PRO A 171 3.07 16.46 3.12
N ARG A 172 2.82 17.55 3.85
CA ARG A 172 3.54 17.82 5.10
C ARG A 172 3.08 16.83 6.18
N PRO A 173 3.98 16.15 6.91
CA PRO A 173 3.57 15.29 8.01
C PRO A 173 3.16 16.14 9.22
N HIS A 174 2.05 15.78 9.87
CA HIS A 174 1.48 16.48 11.01
C HIS A 174 1.45 15.64 12.30
N GLY A 175 1.90 14.39 12.24
CA GLY A 175 2.07 13.52 13.41
C GLY A 175 1.63 12.08 13.17
N LEU A 176 1.95 11.20 14.11
CA LEU A 176 1.61 9.77 14.03
C LEU A 176 1.10 9.25 15.38
N LEU A 177 -0.11 8.69 15.37
CA LEU A 177 -0.74 8.06 16.53
C LEU A 177 -0.95 6.56 16.32
N GLN A 178 -1.13 5.84 17.42
CA GLN A 178 -1.56 4.46 17.41
C GLN A 178 -2.69 4.20 18.40
N LEU A 179 -3.75 3.54 17.95
CA LEU A 179 -4.90 3.12 18.76
C LEU A 179 -5.39 1.75 18.28
N ASN A 180 -5.50 0.78 19.19
CA ASN A 180 -6.00 -0.57 18.90
C ASN A 180 -5.28 -1.27 17.71
N GLY A 181 -3.97 -1.09 17.60
CA GLY A 181 -3.16 -1.64 16.50
C GLY A 181 -3.39 -1.00 15.13
N TYR A 182 -4.15 0.09 15.04
CA TYR A 182 -4.18 0.97 13.87
C TYR A 182 -3.22 2.12 14.08
N ASN A 183 -2.50 2.45 13.02
CA ASN A 183 -1.69 3.66 12.90
C ASN A 183 -2.50 4.75 12.20
N PHE A 184 -2.33 5.98 12.66
CA PHE A 184 -3.02 7.18 12.16
C PHE A 184 -1.96 8.21 11.79
N LEU A 185 -1.59 8.24 10.51
CA LEU A 185 -0.65 9.22 9.97
C LEU A 185 -1.43 10.46 9.55
N PHE A 186 -1.20 11.57 10.25
CA PHE A 186 -1.76 12.88 9.89
C PHE A 186 -0.81 13.59 8.94
N MET A 187 -1.36 14.15 7.86
CA MET A 187 -0.60 14.93 6.90
C MET A 187 -1.46 16.01 6.24
N ALA A 188 -0.84 16.93 5.53
CA ALA A 188 -1.55 18.00 4.84
C ALA A 188 -2.42 17.44 3.70
N PHE A 189 -3.65 17.92 3.60
CA PHE A 189 -4.53 17.66 2.47
C PHE A 189 -3.99 18.35 1.21
N ILE A 190 -3.96 17.61 0.09
CA ILE A 190 -3.59 18.16 -1.21
C ILE A 190 -4.85 18.35 -2.06
N PRO A 191 -5.24 19.60 -2.37
CA PRO A 191 -6.37 19.86 -3.27
C PRO A 191 -6.07 19.43 -4.70
N GLY A 192 -7.05 18.80 -5.34
CA GLY A 192 -6.95 18.34 -6.72
C GLY A 192 -7.65 17.00 -6.92
N ILE A 193 -7.35 16.36 -8.04
CA ILE A 193 -7.72 14.97 -8.30
C ILE A 193 -6.45 14.17 -8.59
N ASP A 194 -6.48 12.86 -8.36
CA ASP A 194 -5.39 11.99 -8.80
C ASP A 194 -5.30 11.95 -10.33
N LEU A 195 -4.08 11.76 -10.82
CA LEU A 195 -3.78 11.77 -12.24
C LEU A 195 -4.44 10.59 -12.94
N GLU A 196 -4.69 9.45 -12.27
CA GLU A 196 -5.43 8.32 -12.85
C GLU A 196 -6.81 8.73 -13.35
N LYS A 197 -7.55 9.54 -12.56
CA LYS A 197 -8.84 10.11 -12.97
C LYS A 197 -8.71 11.25 -13.98
N ALA A 198 -7.64 12.04 -13.92
CA ALA A 198 -7.41 13.15 -14.83
C ALA A 198 -6.98 12.67 -16.22
N TRP A 199 -6.14 11.64 -16.30
CA TRP A 199 -5.40 11.21 -17.49
C TRP A 199 -6.26 11.05 -18.75
N PRO A 200 -7.47 10.44 -18.69
CA PRO A 200 -8.34 10.33 -19.87
C PRO A 200 -8.85 11.66 -20.43
N GLN A 201 -8.72 12.75 -19.66
CA GLN A 201 -9.17 14.09 -20.02
C GLN A 201 -8.05 14.95 -20.62
N LEU A 202 -6.79 14.50 -20.55
CA LEU A 202 -5.64 15.25 -21.03
C LEU A 202 -5.42 15.00 -22.52
N GLY A 203 -5.19 16.08 -23.27
CA GLY A 203 -4.62 16.00 -24.62
C GLY A 203 -3.14 15.60 -24.60
N ASP A 204 -2.59 15.21 -25.75
CA ASP A 204 -1.19 14.75 -25.86
C ASP A 204 -0.18 15.82 -25.38
N ASP A 205 -0.42 17.10 -25.72
CA ASP A 205 0.42 18.21 -25.25
C ASP A 205 0.38 18.37 -23.72
N GLU A 206 -0.79 18.14 -23.10
CA GLU A 206 -0.95 18.20 -21.64
C GLU A 206 -0.30 17.00 -20.95
N LYS A 207 -0.41 15.80 -21.53
CA LYS A 207 0.30 14.60 -21.04
C LYS A 207 1.81 14.81 -21.10
N GLN A 208 2.31 15.39 -22.19
CA GLN A 208 3.72 15.72 -22.33
C GLN A 208 4.16 16.80 -21.33
N ALA A 209 3.32 17.80 -21.06
CA ALA A 209 3.60 18.82 -20.04
C ALA A 209 3.66 18.22 -18.63
N VAL A 210 2.72 17.32 -18.28
CA VAL A 210 2.75 16.59 -16.99
C VAL A 210 4.01 15.71 -16.89
N SER A 211 4.40 15.03 -17.98
CA SER A 211 5.65 14.26 -18.03
C SER A 211 6.88 15.15 -17.77
N GLY A 212 6.90 16.36 -18.33
CA GLY A 212 7.95 17.36 -18.08
C GLY A 212 7.96 17.85 -16.62
N ASP A 213 6.81 18.19 -16.05
CA ASP A 213 6.70 18.57 -14.63
C ASP A 213 7.27 17.45 -13.73
N LEU A 214 6.94 16.18 -14.01
CA LEU A 214 7.45 15.04 -13.26
C LEU A 214 8.97 14.85 -13.44
N ASP A 215 9.51 15.09 -14.64
CA ASP A 215 10.95 15.00 -14.91
C ASP A 215 11.76 15.98 -14.06
N GLU A 216 11.26 17.21 -13.91
CA GLU A 216 11.83 18.21 -13.02
C GLU A 216 11.78 17.76 -11.55
N LEU A 217 10.65 17.21 -11.10
CA LEU A 217 10.50 16.69 -9.74
C LEU A 217 11.45 15.51 -9.46
N PHE A 218 11.59 14.56 -10.36
CA PHE A 218 12.55 13.45 -10.20
C PHE A 218 14.00 13.94 -10.19
N SER A 219 14.32 14.95 -11.00
CA SER A 219 15.63 15.58 -10.98
C SER A 219 15.92 16.21 -9.62
N LEU A 220 14.93 16.87 -9.00
CA LEU A 220 15.05 17.40 -7.64
C LEU A 220 15.23 16.27 -6.61
N LEU A 221 14.43 15.20 -6.65
CA LEU A 221 14.58 14.07 -5.73
C LEU A 221 15.97 13.45 -5.81
N ARG A 222 16.49 13.25 -7.02
CA ARG A 222 17.82 12.68 -7.26
C ARG A 222 18.97 13.63 -6.93
N SER A 223 18.68 14.92 -6.72
CA SER A 223 19.68 15.88 -6.25
C SER A 223 20.02 15.74 -4.76
N ILE A 224 19.18 15.02 -4.00
CA ILE A 224 19.47 14.75 -2.59
C ILE A 224 20.72 13.87 -2.50
N PRO A 225 21.77 14.30 -1.78
CA PRO A 225 23.02 13.56 -1.72
C PRO A 225 22.85 12.26 -0.94
N PHE A 226 23.22 11.15 -1.59
CA PHE A 226 23.41 9.88 -0.90
C PHE A 226 24.80 9.87 -0.24
N SER A 227 24.83 9.59 1.07
CA SER A 227 26.08 9.56 1.84
C SER A 227 26.73 8.18 1.81
N ASN A 228 28.01 8.12 1.48
CA ASN A 228 28.75 6.85 1.49
C ASN A 228 28.68 6.17 2.86
N GLY A 229 28.40 4.87 2.86
CA GLY A 229 28.24 4.07 4.08
C GLY A 229 26.82 4.10 4.68
N THR A 230 25.88 4.83 4.08
CA THR A 230 24.46 4.73 4.42
C THR A 230 23.87 3.48 3.77
N PRO A 231 23.07 2.66 4.48
CA PRO A 231 22.38 1.54 3.85
C PRO A 231 21.25 2.02 2.93
N PHE A 232 20.94 1.22 1.90
CA PHE A 232 19.81 1.43 1.01
C PHE A 232 18.49 1.20 1.76
N GLY A 233 17.42 1.79 1.23
CA GLY A 233 16.07 1.67 1.76
C GLY A 233 15.57 2.93 2.48
N GLY A 234 14.60 2.73 3.38
CA GLY A 234 13.95 3.81 4.11
C GLY A 234 14.92 4.67 4.93
N VAL A 235 14.69 5.98 4.92
CA VAL A 235 15.57 6.99 5.57
C VAL A 235 15.56 6.93 7.09
N GLY A 236 14.61 6.23 7.70
CA GLY A 236 14.58 5.93 9.13
C GLY A 236 15.28 4.62 9.50
N GLY A 237 15.97 3.96 8.55
CA GLY A 237 16.63 2.68 8.76
C GLY A 237 15.70 1.47 8.63
N GLU A 238 14.56 1.62 7.95
CA GLU A 238 13.55 0.55 7.78
C GLU A 238 13.96 -0.53 6.77
N GLY A 239 15.11 -0.34 6.12
CA GLY A 239 15.65 -1.25 5.12
C GLY A 239 14.95 -1.12 3.76
N CYS A 240 15.35 -1.99 2.83
CA CYS A 240 14.80 -2.00 1.47
C CYS A 240 13.41 -2.63 1.46
N LYS A 241 12.48 -2.02 0.72
CA LYS A 241 11.12 -2.52 0.53
C LYS A 241 10.84 -2.89 -0.92
N ASP A 242 10.05 -3.94 -1.11
CA ASP A 242 9.49 -4.28 -2.41
C ASP A 242 8.03 -4.76 -2.28
N ILE A 243 7.11 -4.00 -2.87
CA ILE A 243 5.65 -4.12 -2.73
C ILE A 243 4.93 -4.74 -3.95
N ARG A 244 5.63 -5.49 -4.82
CA ARG A 244 5.04 -6.06 -6.06
C ARG A 244 3.82 -6.97 -5.88
N ARG A 245 3.83 -7.87 -4.89
CA ARG A 245 2.73 -8.80 -4.60
C ARG A 245 2.31 -8.76 -3.14
N HIS A 246 3.33 -8.83 -2.28
CA HIS A 246 3.25 -8.64 -0.84
C HIS A 246 4.44 -7.78 -0.42
N LEU A 247 4.30 -7.00 0.65
CA LEU A 247 5.42 -6.26 1.22
C LEU A 247 6.56 -7.21 1.60
N ARG A 248 7.71 -7.03 0.95
CA ARG A 248 8.99 -7.63 1.33
C ARG A 248 9.86 -6.55 1.95
N MET A 249 10.55 -6.89 3.03
CA MET A 249 11.54 -6.01 3.64
C MET A 249 12.86 -6.75 3.74
N SER A 250 13.98 -6.06 3.53
CA SER A 250 15.29 -6.67 3.68
C SER A 250 15.51 -7.08 5.14
N PRO A 251 15.98 -8.32 5.41
CA PRO A 251 16.22 -8.78 6.77
C PRO A 251 17.49 -8.13 7.37
N GLU A 252 18.40 -7.69 6.51
CA GLU A 252 19.68 -7.09 6.85
C GLU A 252 19.85 -5.77 6.09
N SER A 253 20.80 -4.94 6.55
CA SER A 253 21.16 -3.70 5.88
C SER A 253 21.89 -3.99 4.56
N ILE A 254 21.48 -3.31 3.50
CA ILE A 254 22.02 -3.44 2.15
C ILE A 254 22.86 -2.21 1.86
N TYR A 255 24.10 -2.36 1.41
CA TYR A 255 25.03 -1.22 1.21
C TYR A 255 25.45 -1.02 -0.24
N ASP A 256 25.13 -1.96 -1.12
CA ASP A 256 25.52 -1.95 -2.51
C ASP A 256 24.44 -2.55 -3.42
N GLU A 257 24.63 -2.36 -4.71
CA GLU A 257 23.71 -2.78 -5.77
C GLU A 257 23.63 -4.31 -5.90
N GLU A 258 24.71 -5.05 -5.62
CA GLU A 258 24.75 -6.51 -5.70
C GLU A 258 23.86 -7.12 -4.62
N ALA A 259 24.02 -6.69 -3.37
CA ALA A 259 23.17 -7.10 -2.26
C ALA A 259 21.72 -6.64 -2.46
N PHE A 260 21.49 -5.49 -3.11
CA PHE A 260 20.14 -5.06 -3.49
C PHE A 260 19.50 -6.01 -4.50
N GLN A 261 20.23 -6.40 -5.56
CA GLN A 261 19.75 -7.36 -6.54
C GLN A 261 19.44 -8.71 -5.87
N ASP A 262 20.29 -9.16 -4.94
CA ASP A 262 20.05 -10.38 -4.16
C ASP A 262 18.78 -10.30 -3.32
N PHE A 263 18.47 -9.14 -2.73
CA PHE A 263 17.20 -8.91 -2.03
C PHE A 263 15.99 -9.00 -2.98
N VAL A 264 16.05 -8.34 -4.14
CA VAL A 264 14.99 -8.37 -5.17
C VAL A 264 14.73 -9.81 -5.63
N VAL A 265 15.80 -10.57 -5.80
CA VAL A 265 15.81 -11.97 -6.26
C VAL A 265 15.34 -12.95 -5.19
N SER A 266 15.88 -12.90 -3.98
CA SER A 266 15.58 -13.86 -2.91
C SER A 266 14.10 -13.87 -2.51
N GLY A 267 13.38 -12.78 -2.80
CA GLY A 267 11.96 -12.66 -2.49
C GLY A 267 11.02 -13.49 -3.38
N THR A 268 11.48 -14.17 -4.44
CA THR A 268 10.61 -15.11 -5.19
C THR A 268 10.70 -16.51 -4.60
N ARG A 269 9.56 -17.00 -4.09
CA ARG A 269 9.44 -18.37 -3.57
C ARG A 269 9.23 -19.41 -4.68
N SER A 270 9.10 -18.97 -5.92
CA SER A 270 8.68 -19.80 -7.06
C SER A 270 9.82 -20.09 -8.05
N ALA A 271 10.95 -19.39 -7.94
CA ALA A 271 12.10 -19.56 -8.83
C ALA A 271 13.16 -20.48 -8.19
N SER A 272 13.72 -21.40 -8.99
CA SER A 272 14.84 -22.23 -8.55
C SER A 272 16.17 -21.44 -8.58
N PRO A 273 17.18 -21.83 -7.78
CA PRO A 273 18.52 -21.23 -7.84
C PRO A 273 19.14 -21.22 -9.25
N LEU A 274 18.83 -22.21 -10.09
CA LEU A 274 19.32 -22.26 -11.47
C LEU A 274 18.67 -21.16 -12.33
N TYR A 275 17.36 -20.98 -12.21
CA TYR A 275 16.64 -19.93 -12.94
C TYR A 275 17.09 -18.54 -12.50
N THR A 276 17.23 -18.34 -11.19
CA THR A 276 17.68 -17.07 -10.62
C THR A 276 19.10 -16.71 -11.07
N ASN A 277 20.02 -17.68 -11.05
CA ASN A 277 21.40 -17.48 -11.50
C ASN A 277 21.49 -17.23 -13.02
N LEU A 278 20.65 -17.88 -13.83
CA LEU A 278 20.59 -17.62 -15.27
C LEU A 278 20.12 -16.20 -15.55
N LEU A 279 19.03 -15.73 -14.92
CA LEU A 279 18.57 -14.36 -15.12
C LEU A 279 19.60 -13.33 -14.62
N ARG A 280 20.27 -13.62 -13.48
CA ARG A 280 21.36 -12.78 -12.99
C ARG A 280 22.52 -12.71 -14.00
N SER A 281 22.88 -13.80 -14.66
CA SER A 281 23.96 -13.79 -15.67
C SER A 281 23.62 -13.01 -16.94
N LEU A 282 22.35 -12.70 -17.17
CA LEU A 282 21.88 -11.83 -18.26
C LEU A 282 21.87 -10.34 -17.89
N MET A 283 21.96 -10.01 -16.59
CA MET A 283 22.02 -8.62 -16.13
C MET A 283 23.38 -8.03 -16.53
N PRO A 284 23.42 -6.92 -17.29
CA PRO A 284 24.67 -6.27 -17.59
C PRO A 284 25.24 -5.63 -16.30
N PRO A 285 26.57 -5.53 -16.18
CA PRO A 285 27.19 -4.73 -15.14
C PRO A 285 26.62 -3.31 -15.17
N THR A 286 26.37 -2.77 -13.99
CA THR A 286 25.74 -1.48 -13.82
C THR A 286 26.55 -0.68 -12.81
N SER A 287 26.62 0.62 -13.05
CA SER A 287 27.19 1.60 -12.12
C SER A 287 26.07 2.53 -11.67
N ALA A 288 24.90 1.97 -11.40
CA ALA A 288 23.71 2.74 -11.07
C ALA A 288 23.98 3.52 -9.79
N LYS A 289 23.64 4.80 -9.82
CA LYS A 289 23.74 5.63 -8.63
C LYS A 289 22.63 5.24 -7.66
N CYS A 290 22.95 5.22 -6.37
CA CYS A 290 21.93 5.18 -5.34
C CYS A 290 21.38 6.60 -5.16
N VAL A 291 20.07 6.75 -5.33
CA VAL A 291 19.36 8.03 -5.32
C VAL A 291 18.09 7.91 -4.48
N PHE A 292 17.55 9.04 -4.02
CA PHE A 292 16.26 9.02 -3.33
C PHE A 292 15.12 8.76 -4.33
N THR A 293 14.31 7.75 -4.06
CA THR A 293 13.20 7.30 -4.91
C THR A 293 11.91 7.28 -4.10
N HIS A 294 10.78 7.47 -4.80
CA HIS A 294 9.44 7.32 -4.25
C HIS A 294 9.06 5.85 -4.09
N GLY A 295 9.38 4.99 -5.07
CA GLY A 295 9.23 3.53 -4.94
C GLY A 295 7.83 2.97 -5.23
N ASP A 296 6.80 3.81 -5.36
CA ASP A 296 5.46 3.45 -5.86
C ASP A 296 4.83 4.52 -6.75
N ILE A 297 5.57 5.02 -7.75
CA ILE A 297 5.03 6.04 -8.66
C ILE A 297 4.02 5.44 -9.63
N ARG A 298 2.79 5.95 -9.58
CA ARG A 298 1.68 5.58 -10.46
C ARG A 298 0.71 6.76 -10.58
N PRO A 299 -0.13 6.84 -11.62
CA PRO A 299 -1.08 7.93 -11.78
C PRO A 299 -1.97 8.18 -10.54
N ALA A 300 -2.35 7.13 -9.82
CA ALA A 300 -3.16 7.25 -8.59
C ALA A 300 -2.44 7.98 -7.43
N ASN A 301 -1.09 8.02 -7.45
CA ASN A 301 -0.26 8.63 -6.41
C ASN A 301 0.26 10.02 -6.82
N ILE A 302 -0.22 10.56 -7.94
CA ILE A 302 0.14 11.89 -8.44
C ILE A 302 -1.11 12.76 -8.39
N MET A 303 -1.10 13.79 -7.57
CA MET A 303 -2.18 14.77 -7.51
C MET A 303 -1.98 15.84 -8.56
N VAL A 304 -3.02 16.19 -9.31
CA VAL A 304 -3.03 17.27 -10.29
C VAL A 304 -4.16 18.25 -10.05
N LYS A 305 -3.94 19.48 -10.50
CA LYS A 305 -4.97 20.54 -10.52
C LYS A 305 -4.79 21.41 -11.75
N LYS A 306 -5.86 22.09 -12.14
CA LYS A 306 -5.75 23.13 -13.17
C LYS A 306 -5.18 24.41 -12.55
N ASP A 307 -4.23 25.03 -13.23
CA ASP A 307 -3.75 26.37 -12.90
C ASP A 307 -4.77 27.45 -13.31
N LEU A 308 -4.40 28.73 -13.15
CA LEU A 308 -5.26 29.87 -13.49
C LEU A 308 -5.56 29.96 -15.00
N GLU A 309 -4.73 29.35 -15.84
CA GLU A 309 -4.90 29.29 -17.29
C GLU A 309 -5.70 28.05 -17.73
N GLY A 310 -6.11 27.21 -16.77
CA GLY A 310 -6.87 26.00 -17.02
C GLY A 310 -6.02 24.79 -17.43
N LYS A 311 -4.68 24.90 -17.36
CA LYS A 311 -3.75 23.82 -17.71
C LYS A 311 -3.52 22.89 -16.54
N TRP A 312 -3.46 21.59 -16.81
CA TRP A 312 -3.13 20.60 -15.80
C TRP A 312 -1.67 20.76 -15.32
N LYS A 313 -1.49 20.80 -14.00
CA LYS A 313 -0.20 20.87 -13.32
C LYS A 313 -0.12 19.87 -12.19
N VAL A 314 1.06 19.30 -11.98
CA VAL A 314 1.34 18.45 -10.82
C VAL A 314 1.23 19.28 -9.54
N ALA A 315 0.32 18.87 -8.66
CA ALA A 315 0.04 19.52 -7.39
C ALA A 315 0.84 18.91 -6.23
N ALA A 316 0.98 17.57 -6.22
CA ALA A 316 1.85 16.84 -5.29
C ALA A 316 2.06 15.39 -5.71
N ILE A 317 3.10 14.76 -5.17
CA ILE A 317 3.26 13.31 -5.14
C ILE A 317 2.93 12.82 -3.72
N ILE A 318 2.08 11.79 -3.61
CA ILE A 318 1.57 11.24 -2.36
C ILE A 318 1.93 9.76 -2.21
N ASP A 319 1.72 9.20 -1.01
CA ASP A 319 1.91 7.78 -0.69
C ASP A 319 3.38 7.31 -0.68
N TRP A 320 4.17 7.91 0.22
CA TRP A 320 5.62 7.70 0.36
C TRP A 320 6.00 6.47 1.21
N GLU A 321 5.15 5.45 1.28
CA GLU A 321 5.37 4.30 2.19
C GLU A 321 6.48 3.33 1.73
N ALA A 322 6.84 3.41 0.45
CA ALA A 322 7.87 2.60 -0.20
C ALA A 322 9.17 3.37 -0.51
N SER A 323 9.24 4.66 -0.15
CA SER A 323 10.37 5.51 -0.53
C SER A 323 11.63 5.24 0.26
N GLY A 324 12.75 5.70 -0.29
CA GLY A 324 14.07 5.46 0.27
C GLY A 324 15.17 5.64 -0.76
N PHE A 325 16.40 5.34 -0.36
CA PHE A 325 17.56 5.34 -1.24
C PHE A 325 17.71 3.99 -1.94
N TYR A 326 17.61 3.99 -3.26
CA TYR A 326 17.69 2.79 -4.10
C TYR A 326 18.47 3.09 -5.39
N PRO A 327 18.92 2.05 -6.13
CA PRO A 327 19.51 2.26 -7.45
C PRO A 327 18.55 3.02 -8.38
N GLU A 328 19.07 3.96 -9.18
CA GLU A 328 18.26 4.91 -9.96
C GLU A 328 17.29 4.27 -10.96
N TYR A 329 17.58 3.06 -11.44
CA TYR A 329 16.69 2.29 -12.32
C TYR A 329 15.43 1.79 -11.60
N TRP A 330 15.47 1.67 -10.26
CA TRP A 330 14.40 1.08 -9.45
C TRP A 330 13.07 1.83 -9.60
N GLU A 331 13.12 3.16 -9.60
CA GLU A 331 11.94 4.00 -9.82
C GLU A 331 11.24 3.65 -11.14
N SER A 332 12.02 3.48 -12.21
CA SER A 332 11.53 3.12 -13.53
C SER A 332 10.82 1.75 -13.52
N PHE A 333 11.32 0.80 -12.74
CA PHE A 333 10.71 -0.53 -12.62
C PHE A 333 9.38 -0.42 -11.89
N LYS A 334 9.35 0.34 -10.78
CA LYS A 334 8.13 0.56 -9.99
C LYS A 334 7.04 1.28 -10.75
N MET A 335 7.40 2.23 -11.61
CA MET A 335 6.42 2.93 -12.44
C MET A 335 5.70 2.02 -13.46
N THR A 336 6.31 0.88 -13.80
CA THR A 336 5.71 -0.15 -14.67
C THR A 336 5.25 -1.38 -13.92
N ASN A 337 5.17 -1.31 -12.59
CA ASN A 337 4.77 -2.45 -11.78
C ASN A 337 3.35 -2.92 -12.11
N ASN A 338 2.45 -1.96 -12.39
CA ASN A 338 1.08 -2.26 -12.76
C ASN A 338 0.89 -2.51 -14.26
N LEU A 339 1.96 -2.50 -15.07
CA LEU A 339 1.87 -2.72 -16.51
C LEU A 339 1.59 -4.20 -16.82
N THR A 340 0.41 -4.47 -17.37
CA THR A 340 -0.02 -5.79 -17.84
C THR A 340 -0.16 -5.83 -19.37
N PRO A 341 -0.09 -7.02 -20.00
CA PRO A 341 -0.39 -7.15 -21.44
C PRO A 341 -1.81 -6.77 -21.86
N ARG A 342 -2.70 -6.46 -20.90
CA ARG A 342 -4.09 -6.08 -21.12
C ARG A 342 -4.35 -4.59 -20.86
N ASP A 343 -3.36 -3.85 -20.43
CA ASP A 343 -3.54 -2.44 -20.13
C ASP A 343 -3.74 -1.63 -21.42
N GLU A 344 -4.74 -0.76 -21.40
CA GLU A 344 -5.08 0.12 -22.52
C GLU A 344 -4.64 1.57 -22.26
N SER A 345 -4.11 1.86 -21.07
CA SER A 345 -3.66 3.21 -20.71
C SER A 345 -2.35 3.54 -21.42
N ASP A 346 -2.32 4.68 -22.11
CA ASP A 346 -1.14 5.20 -22.78
C ASP A 346 -0.17 5.93 -21.83
N TRP A 347 -0.45 5.99 -20.52
CA TRP A 347 0.44 6.54 -19.49
C TRP A 347 1.90 6.09 -19.65
N TYR A 348 2.11 4.79 -19.93
CA TYR A 348 3.44 4.20 -20.08
C TYR A 348 4.22 4.68 -21.31
N MET A 349 3.57 5.45 -22.20
CA MET A 349 4.21 6.11 -23.34
C MET A 349 4.73 7.52 -22.98
N TYR A 350 4.30 8.08 -21.85
CA TYR A 350 4.62 9.43 -21.38
C TYR A 350 5.49 9.44 -20.12
N LEU A 351 6.27 8.38 -19.91
CA LEU A 351 7.17 8.26 -18.76
C LEU A 351 8.25 9.36 -18.79
N PRO A 352 8.58 10.02 -17.66
CA PRO A 352 9.58 11.09 -17.63
C PRO A 352 10.97 10.60 -18.08
N ALA A 353 11.72 11.48 -18.76
CA ALA A 353 12.97 11.12 -19.43
C ALA A 353 14.07 10.67 -18.46
N GLY A 354 14.17 11.31 -17.29
CA GLY A 354 15.11 11.02 -16.23
C GLY A 354 14.96 9.61 -15.67
N ILE A 355 13.75 9.07 -15.65
CA ILE A 355 13.44 7.70 -15.17
C ILE A 355 13.03 6.78 -16.33
N SER A 356 13.54 7.05 -17.54
CA SER A 356 13.20 6.28 -18.72
C SER A 356 13.75 4.86 -18.66
N LEU A 357 12.89 3.88 -18.98
CA LEU A 357 13.27 2.48 -19.17
C LEU A 357 14.37 2.28 -20.22
N ARG A 358 14.54 3.23 -21.14
CA ARG A 358 15.55 3.17 -22.20
C ARG A 358 16.99 3.23 -21.66
N GLN A 359 17.19 3.72 -20.44
CA GLN A 359 18.49 3.74 -19.79
C GLN A 359 18.91 2.34 -19.27
N TYR A 360 17.93 1.53 -18.85
CA TYR A 360 18.15 0.19 -18.26
C TYR A 360 17.23 -0.88 -18.87
N PRO A 361 17.16 -1.02 -20.21
CA PRO A 361 16.14 -1.85 -20.86
C PRO A 361 16.36 -3.34 -20.59
N VAL A 362 17.62 -3.80 -20.51
CA VAL A 362 17.93 -5.21 -20.23
C VAL A 362 17.56 -5.54 -18.80
N GLN A 363 17.94 -4.69 -17.84
CA GLN A 363 17.62 -4.89 -16.44
C GLN A 363 16.10 -4.91 -16.21
N TRP A 364 15.37 -4.00 -16.87
CA TRP A 364 13.92 -3.99 -16.82
C TRP A 364 13.30 -5.26 -17.42
N LEU A 365 13.76 -5.69 -18.61
CA LEU A 365 13.28 -6.92 -19.24
C LEU A 365 13.55 -8.16 -18.38
N VAL A 366 14.73 -8.24 -17.77
CA VAL A 366 15.07 -9.32 -16.84
C VAL A 366 14.15 -9.28 -15.61
N ASP A 367 13.90 -8.12 -15.00
CA ASP A 367 12.94 -7.98 -13.89
C ASP A 367 11.51 -8.37 -14.30
N ARG A 368 11.09 -8.08 -15.53
CA ARG A 368 9.79 -8.52 -16.06
C ARG A 368 9.69 -10.03 -16.26
N VAL A 369 10.77 -10.68 -16.70
CA VAL A 369 10.85 -12.15 -16.85
C VAL A 369 11.00 -12.83 -15.48
N TRP A 370 11.56 -12.12 -14.51
CA TRP A 370 11.71 -12.56 -13.14
C TRP A 370 10.37 -12.81 -12.44
N ASP A 371 9.42 -11.91 -12.67
CA ASP A 371 8.08 -11.95 -12.09
C ASP A 371 7.00 -12.15 -13.18
N PRO A 372 6.95 -13.34 -13.83
CA PRO A 372 6.07 -13.56 -14.98
C PRO A 372 4.58 -13.63 -14.61
N LEU A 373 4.27 -13.67 -13.32
CA LEU A 373 2.90 -13.69 -12.79
C LEU A 373 2.57 -12.35 -12.12
N MET A 374 2.81 -11.22 -12.80
CA MET A 374 2.18 -9.91 -12.51
C MET A 374 0.64 -9.99 -12.64
N ILE A 375 0.02 -10.95 -11.96
CA ILE A 375 -1.39 -11.01 -11.65
C ILE A 375 -1.47 -10.33 -10.30
N ASN A 376 -1.68 -9.02 -10.32
CA ASN A 376 -1.87 -8.22 -9.12
C ASN A 376 -3.01 -8.84 -8.28
N SER A 377 -2.76 -9.00 -6.99
CA SER A 377 -3.77 -9.34 -5.98
C SER A 377 -4.53 -8.09 -5.54
#